data_AF-A0AAN7PCK2-F1
#
_entry.id   AF-A0AAN7PCK2-F1
#
_cell.length_a   1.000
_cell.length_b   1.000
_cell.length_c   1.000
_cell.angle_alpha   90.00
_cell.angle_beta   90.00
_cell.angle_gamma   90.00
#
_symmetry.space_group_name_H-M   'P 1'
#
loop_
_entity.id
_entity.type
_entity.pdbx_description
1 polymer ?
#
loop_
_entity_poly.entity_id
_entity_poly.type
_entity_poly.pdbx_seq_one_letter_code
_entity_poly.pdbx_strand_id
1 'polypeptide(L)'
;MNELKSKPNTNPSAVSIIKKVLLLGFEYKRTLANNIEKLTEVDGFNDWRNNEITDLSNVVQTRLHYLQNPLNCESARKLVCTISYGCGFGCQMHHLISCMILAYGMQRTLILESTGWQYHRGGWNQVFMPLSKNCTTVSKGSIDNWPGTNNSKIIRIPPFTYILPRSHYLPLAVPEDLFVRLKTIHGNPTVWWIGQLLKYIWKPNNLTTNYINGKTKKLDMKSPIVGVHIRRTDKIINEAKYIAIEEYMKKVDEYYSLIEIKSNVTKRRVYIATEDFNVITEAKTKYPHYEIFYNENIPKIPKTNPIHSNDNILDVILDIHVLVNSNFLVCTFSSNIGRLAYALKQINYVDASTKCVSLDAVYVYTQQNRNQCKTILNHKARTTDEIDLYFGDIINITQYTLNGEISAVPTTSGSTVMTNKNNISEERKCNWTEWNPTNLRQEKHHALNMPASPSEIISDGGTLKLNEVFTPKTLSPYRQKKMKRCNEKETYVQLANKKIGFIEFQMKLMQEEHDAKMQREKEKHELEMLILKAELSKIN
;
A
#
# COMPACT_ATOMS: atom_id res chain seq x y z
N MET A 1 -5.75 -22.16 -19.82
CA MET A 1 -5.36 -22.53 -21.20
C MET A 1 -4.51 -23.79 -21.27
N ASN A 2 -3.44 -23.92 -20.47
CA ASN A 2 -2.67 -25.17 -20.43
C ASN A 2 -3.53 -26.36 -19.97
N GLU A 3 -4.43 -26.13 -19.01
CA GLU A 3 -5.44 -27.12 -18.56
C GLU A 3 -6.50 -27.48 -19.61
N LEU A 4 -6.79 -26.57 -20.56
CA LEU A 4 -7.71 -26.86 -21.66
C LEU A 4 -7.02 -27.73 -22.71
N LYS A 5 -5.75 -27.45 -23.02
CA LYS A 5 -4.96 -28.24 -23.98
C LYS A 5 -4.66 -29.66 -23.48
N SER A 6 -4.63 -29.89 -22.16
CA SER A 6 -4.31 -31.19 -21.57
C SER A 6 -5.51 -32.13 -21.46
N LYS A 7 -6.73 -31.72 -21.85
CA LYS A 7 -7.91 -32.59 -21.82
C LYS A 7 -8.04 -33.37 -23.14
N PRO A 8 -8.18 -34.71 -23.10
CA PRO A 8 -8.04 -35.59 -24.27
C PRO A 8 -9.15 -35.49 -25.34
N ASN A 9 -10.02 -34.47 -25.32
CA ASN A 9 -11.13 -34.30 -26.28
C ASN A 9 -11.46 -32.81 -26.58
N THR A 10 -10.54 -31.87 -26.42
CA THR A 10 -10.85 -30.46 -26.72
C THR A 10 -10.93 -30.17 -28.20
N ASN A 11 -12.12 -29.79 -28.67
CA ASN A 11 -12.36 -29.29 -30.02
C ASN A 11 -11.40 -28.10 -30.34
N PRO A 12 -10.48 -28.23 -31.32
CA PRO A 12 -9.53 -27.17 -31.66
C PRO A 12 -10.19 -25.84 -32.05
N SER A 13 -11.38 -25.88 -32.66
CA SER A 13 -12.17 -24.69 -33.00
C SER A 13 -12.65 -23.96 -31.74
N ALA A 14 -13.17 -24.69 -30.75
CA ALA A 14 -13.57 -24.12 -29.46
C ALA A 14 -12.38 -23.49 -28.71
N VAL A 15 -11.21 -24.14 -28.73
CA VAL A 15 -9.97 -23.59 -28.14
C VAL A 15 -9.55 -22.29 -28.83
N SER A 16 -9.70 -22.21 -30.15
CA SER A 16 -9.41 -21.00 -30.93
C SER A 16 -10.37 -19.86 -30.58
N ILE A 17 -11.67 -20.13 -30.52
CA ILE A 17 -12.70 -19.15 -30.15
C ILE A 17 -12.45 -18.62 -28.72
N ILE A 18 -12.21 -19.51 -27.76
CA ILE A 18 -11.91 -19.11 -26.36
C ILE A 18 -10.68 -18.21 -26.31
N LYS A 19 -9.60 -18.51 -27.05
CA LYS A 19 -8.43 -17.63 -27.12
C LYS A 19 -8.78 -16.25 -27.64
N LYS A 20 -9.58 -16.17 -28.72
CA LYS A 20 -10.00 -14.90 -29.31
C LYS A 20 -10.81 -14.08 -28.31
N VAL A 21 -11.77 -14.71 -27.62
CA VAL A 21 -12.59 -14.04 -26.59
C VAL A 21 -11.72 -13.54 -25.43
N LEU A 22 -10.77 -14.34 -24.93
CA LEU A 22 -9.86 -13.92 -23.87
C LEU A 22 -8.99 -12.75 -24.30
N LEU A 23 -8.43 -12.80 -25.52
CA LEU A 23 -7.59 -11.74 -26.06
C LEU A 23 -8.35 -10.42 -26.19
N LEU A 24 -9.55 -10.45 -26.77
CA LEU A 24 -10.44 -9.30 -26.85
C LEU A 24 -10.83 -8.77 -25.46
N GLY A 25 -11.12 -9.66 -24.51
CA GLY A 25 -11.41 -9.29 -23.12
C GLY A 25 -10.22 -8.58 -22.45
N PHE A 26 -8.99 -9.04 -22.68
CA PHE A 26 -7.79 -8.38 -22.15
C PHE A 26 -7.52 -7.03 -22.81
N GLU A 27 -7.76 -6.88 -24.11
CA GLU A 27 -7.68 -5.58 -24.81
C GLU A 27 -8.70 -4.58 -24.26
N TYR A 28 -9.96 -5.01 -24.10
CA TYR A 28 -11.01 -4.18 -23.54
C TYR A 28 -10.70 -3.75 -22.10
N LYS A 29 -10.28 -4.70 -21.25
CA LYS A 29 -9.86 -4.42 -19.87
C LYS A 29 -8.74 -3.38 -19.81
N ARG A 30 -7.71 -3.52 -20.66
CA ARG A 30 -6.58 -2.58 -20.69
C ARG A 30 -7.00 -1.19 -21.14
N THR A 31 -7.90 -1.11 -22.13
CA THR A 31 -8.45 0.17 -22.62
C THR A 31 -9.26 0.86 -21.53
N LEU A 32 -10.11 0.12 -20.81
CA LEU A 32 -10.89 0.66 -19.68
C LEU A 32 -9.97 1.16 -18.55
N ALA A 33 -8.98 0.36 -18.16
CA ALA A 33 -8.00 0.76 -17.14
C ALA A 33 -7.24 2.03 -17.54
N ASN A 34 -6.85 2.15 -18.81
CA ASN A 34 -6.24 3.37 -19.35
C ASN A 34 -7.18 4.58 -19.26
N ASN A 35 -8.46 4.42 -19.60
CA ASN A 35 -9.45 5.51 -19.54
C ASN A 35 -9.69 5.97 -18.09
N ILE A 36 -9.75 5.04 -17.13
CA ILE A 36 -9.88 5.37 -15.70
C ILE A 36 -8.66 6.17 -15.22
N GLU A 37 -7.45 5.77 -15.62
CA GLU A 37 -6.25 6.52 -15.24
C GLU A 37 -6.21 7.91 -15.91
N LYS A 38 -6.56 8.01 -17.20
CA LYS A 38 -6.70 9.30 -17.88
C LYS A 38 -7.73 10.21 -17.23
N LEU A 39 -8.80 9.67 -16.65
CA LEU A 39 -9.78 10.47 -15.91
C LEU A 39 -9.09 11.23 -14.77
N THR A 40 -8.17 10.59 -14.06
CA THR A 40 -7.37 11.25 -13.03
C THR A 40 -6.39 12.28 -13.59
N GLU A 41 -6.01 12.20 -14.87
CA GLU A 41 -5.13 13.20 -15.49
C GLU A 41 -5.91 14.46 -15.92
N VAL A 42 -7.15 14.29 -16.38
CA VAL A 42 -7.95 15.36 -16.99
C VAL A 42 -8.99 16.00 -16.06
N ASP A 43 -9.22 15.42 -14.87
CA ASP A 43 -10.21 15.92 -13.91
C ASP A 43 -9.87 17.28 -13.29
N GLY A 44 -8.63 17.74 -13.42
CA GLY A 44 -8.14 19.01 -12.86
C GLY A 44 -7.82 18.97 -11.37
N PHE A 45 -7.81 17.79 -10.74
CA PHE A 45 -7.59 17.62 -9.29
C PHE A 45 -6.20 17.09 -8.92
N ASN A 46 -5.29 16.93 -9.89
CA ASN A 46 -3.92 16.45 -9.63
C ASN A 46 -3.17 17.28 -8.60
N ASP A 47 -3.16 18.62 -8.73
CA ASP A 47 -2.47 19.50 -7.79
C ASP A 47 -3.09 19.42 -6.39
N TRP A 48 -4.42 19.35 -6.31
CA TRP A 48 -5.11 19.16 -5.04
C TRP A 48 -4.71 17.84 -4.38
N ARG A 49 -4.71 16.72 -5.13
CA ARG A 49 -4.29 15.40 -4.63
C ARG A 49 -2.85 15.40 -4.13
N ASN A 50 -1.92 16.00 -4.88
CA ASN A 50 -0.51 16.13 -4.48
C ASN A 50 -0.34 16.98 -3.21
N ASN A 51 -1.06 18.10 -3.11
CA ASN A 51 -0.99 18.96 -1.94
C ASN A 51 -1.60 18.29 -0.71
N GLU A 52 -2.74 17.61 -0.86
CA GLU A 52 -3.46 16.95 0.24
C GLU A 52 -2.65 15.78 0.81
N ILE A 53 -2.09 14.91 -0.04
CA ILE A 53 -1.27 13.78 0.45
C ILE A 53 0.01 14.28 1.14
N THR A 54 0.58 15.38 0.64
CA THR A 54 1.77 16.01 1.22
C THR A 54 1.45 16.63 2.57
N ASP A 55 0.33 17.35 2.70
CA ASP A 55 -0.14 17.91 3.97
C ASP A 55 -0.38 16.80 5.00
N LEU A 56 -1.10 15.74 4.63
CA LEU A 56 -1.33 14.59 5.51
C LEU A 56 -0.01 13.93 5.96
N SER A 57 0.95 13.77 5.04
CA SER A 57 2.29 13.26 5.39
C SER A 57 2.99 14.20 6.37
N ASN A 58 2.97 15.51 6.13
CA ASN A 58 3.59 16.50 7.00
C ASN A 58 2.98 16.52 8.40
N VAL A 59 1.65 16.40 8.52
CA VAL A 59 0.96 16.26 9.80
C VAL A 59 1.50 15.05 10.55
N VAL A 60 1.55 13.87 9.93
CA VAL A 60 2.04 12.66 10.59
C VAL A 60 3.52 12.79 10.98
N GLN A 61 4.39 13.25 10.08
CA GLN A 61 5.82 13.41 10.36
C GLN A 61 6.08 14.42 11.48
N THR A 62 5.31 15.52 11.53
CA THR A 62 5.41 16.52 12.59
C THR A 62 4.99 15.94 13.94
N ARG A 63 3.88 15.19 13.97
CA ARG A 63 3.40 14.53 15.21
C ARG A 63 4.41 13.49 15.72
N LEU A 64 4.97 12.68 14.83
CA LEU A 64 6.01 11.71 15.19
C LEU A 64 7.28 12.40 15.68
N HIS A 65 7.73 13.47 15.02
CA HIS A 65 8.87 14.25 15.47
C HIS A 65 8.62 14.84 16.87
N TYR A 66 7.45 15.42 17.10
CA TYR A 66 7.08 15.95 18.42
C TYR A 66 7.08 14.86 19.50
N LEU A 67 6.42 13.73 19.24
CA LEU A 67 6.34 12.59 20.15
C LEU A 67 7.72 12.04 20.51
N GLN A 68 8.61 11.92 19.52
CA GLN A 68 9.92 11.32 19.71
C GLN A 68 10.94 12.29 20.32
N ASN A 69 10.69 13.61 20.31
CA ASN A 69 11.65 14.61 20.78
C ASN A 69 11.07 15.47 21.92
N PRO A 70 10.80 14.89 23.10
CA PRO A 70 10.27 15.63 24.24
C PRO A 70 11.26 16.71 24.70
N LEU A 71 10.75 17.80 25.30
CA LEU A 71 11.61 18.88 25.83
C LEU A 71 12.52 18.40 26.97
N ASN A 72 12.02 17.49 27.81
CA ASN A 72 12.79 16.85 28.87
C ASN A 72 12.66 15.33 28.73
N CYS A 73 13.75 14.67 28.34
CA CYS A 73 13.75 13.22 28.18
C CYS A 73 13.55 12.50 29.52
N GLU A 74 14.03 13.04 30.64
CA GLU A 74 13.97 12.36 31.94
C GLU A 74 12.53 12.17 32.41
N SER A 75 11.70 13.22 32.29
CA SER A 75 10.30 13.22 32.70
C SER A 75 9.36 12.60 31.68
N ALA A 76 9.76 12.51 30.41
CA ALA A 76 8.93 11.97 29.34
C ALA A 76 8.45 10.53 29.62
N ARG A 77 7.19 10.26 29.26
CA ARG A 77 6.62 8.91 29.25
C ARG A 77 7.22 8.13 28.08
N LYS A 78 7.72 6.93 28.35
CA LYS A 78 8.48 6.12 27.39
C LYS A 78 7.82 4.77 27.16
N LEU A 79 7.96 4.26 25.93
CA LEU A 79 7.67 2.89 25.54
C LEU A 79 8.99 2.27 25.08
N VAL A 80 9.42 1.18 25.73
CA VAL A 80 10.67 0.48 25.41
C VAL A 80 10.37 -0.73 24.52
N CYS A 81 11.03 -0.77 23.36
CA CYS A 81 10.90 -1.80 22.34
C CYS A 81 12.28 -2.36 22.02
N THR A 82 12.43 -3.69 22.04
CA THR A 82 13.68 -4.38 21.74
C THR A 82 13.60 -4.95 20.33
N ILE A 83 14.53 -4.63 19.43
CA ILE A 83 14.43 -5.08 18.02
C ILE A 83 14.87 -6.55 17.82
N SER A 84 15.76 -7.03 18.69
CA SER A 84 16.39 -8.34 18.56
C SER A 84 15.42 -9.47 18.93
N TYR A 85 14.72 -9.99 17.92
CA TYR A 85 13.91 -11.21 18.01
C TYR A 85 14.41 -12.27 17.04
N GLY A 86 14.15 -13.54 17.37
CA GLY A 86 14.47 -14.72 16.56
C GLY A 86 13.63 -14.81 15.27
N CYS A 87 13.73 -13.81 14.40
CA CYS A 87 13.14 -13.79 13.07
C CYS A 87 13.96 -12.89 12.12
N GLY A 88 13.65 -12.95 10.83
CA GLY A 88 14.36 -12.16 9.80
C GLY A 88 14.08 -10.65 9.86
N PHE A 89 14.88 -9.87 9.12
CA PHE A 89 14.87 -8.39 9.12
C PHE A 89 13.48 -7.79 8.90
N GLY A 90 12.76 -8.26 7.89
CA GLY A 90 11.40 -7.76 7.62
C GLY A 90 10.43 -7.98 8.79
N CYS A 91 10.56 -9.09 9.52
CA CYS A 91 9.75 -9.36 10.72
C CYS A 91 10.12 -8.38 11.86
N GLN A 92 11.41 -8.15 12.09
CA GLN A 92 11.88 -7.19 13.09
C GLN A 92 11.46 -5.74 12.76
N MET A 93 11.46 -5.37 11.47
CA MET A 93 10.93 -4.07 11.03
C MET A 93 9.43 -3.95 11.30
N HIS A 94 8.65 -4.97 10.99
CA HIS A 94 7.22 -4.97 11.31
C HIS A 94 6.94 -4.90 12.82
N HIS A 95 7.78 -5.55 13.64
CA HIS A 95 7.74 -5.40 15.09
C HIS A 95 8.00 -3.95 15.52
N LEU A 96 9.04 -3.29 14.99
CA LEU A 96 9.36 -1.91 15.31
C LEU A 96 8.26 -0.92 14.91
N ILE A 97 7.66 -1.10 13.73
CA ILE A 97 6.49 -0.32 13.31
C ILE A 97 5.35 -0.50 14.32
N SER A 98 5.08 -1.74 14.72
CA SER A 98 4.08 -2.06 15.74
C SER A 98 4.34 -1.34 17.07
N CYS A 99 5.60 -1.30 17.51
CA CYS A 99 6.02 -0.51 18.67
C CYS A 99 5.72 0.98 18.48
N MET A 100 6.01 1.53 17.30
CA MET A 100 5.76 2.93 16.97
C MET A 100 4.26 3.25 16.95
N ILE A 101 3.41 2.34 16.48
CA ILE A 101 1.95 2.50 16.52
C ILE A 101 1.47 2.61 17.97
N LEU A 102 1.91 1.69 18.85
CA LEU A 102 1.56 1.73 20.27
C LEU A 102 2.08 2.99 20.95
N ALA A 103 3.34 3.37 20.67
CA ALA A 103 3.95 4.58 21.20
C ALA A 103 3.15 5.83 20.79
N TYR A 104 2.73 5.90 19.52
CA TYR A 104 1.91 6.98 19.00
C TYR A 104 0.54 7.06 19.66
N GLY A 105 -0.19 5.93 19.73
CA GLY A 105 -1.53 5.89 20.35
C GLY A 105 -1.50 6.17 21.85
N MET A 106 -0.47 5.70 22.55
CA MET A 106 -0.32 5.92 24.00
C MET A 106 0.38 7.24 24.36
N GLN A 107 0.79 8.03 23.35
CA GLN A 107 1.52 9.28 23.53
C GLN A 107 2.82 9.11 24.36
N ARG A 108 3.60 8.08 24.02
CA ARG A 108 4.90 7.77 24.66
C ARG A 108 6.03 7.89 23.66
N THR A 109 7.16 8.46 24.08
CA THR A 109 8.40 8.45 23.29
C THR A 109 8.90 7.01 23.14
N LEU A 110 9.26 6.59 21.93
CA LEU A 110 9.70 5.22 21.66
C LEU A 110 11.21 5.12 21.89
N ILE A 111 11.61 4.25 22.81
CA ILE A 111 13.01 3.91 23.05
C ILE A 111 13.30 2.56 22.39
N LEU A 112 14.24 2.54 21.46
CA LEU A 112 14.65 1.34 20.74
C LEU A 112 15.92 0.75 21.33
N GLU A 113 15.80 -0.41 21.95
CA GLU A 113 16.94 -1.22 22.38
C GLU A 113 17.40 -2.10 21.22
N SER A 114 18.63 -1.87 20.75
CA SER A 114 19.21 -2.55 19.59
C SER A 114 20.63 -3.04 19.79
N THR A 115 21.19 -2.96 21.00
CA THR A 115 22.50 -3.53 21.30
C THR A 115 22.50 -5.04 21.05
N GLY A 116 23.54 -5.56 20.39
CA GLY A 116 23.64 -6.98 20.07
C GLY A 116 22.70 -7.43 18.94
N TRP A 117 22.18 -6.50 18.14
CA TRP A 117 21.33 -6.83 17.00
C TRP A 117 22.03 -7.75 16.00
N GLN A 118 21.35 -8.82 15.58
CA GLN A 118 21.94 -9.88 14.75
C GLN A 118 22.45 -9.39 13.39
N TYR A 119 21.87 -8.32 12.84
CA TYR A 119 22.29 -7.73 11.57
C TYR A 119 23.47 -6.76 11.70
N HIS A 120 23.65 -6.17 12.88
CA HIS A 120 24.79 -5.32 13.18
C HIS A 120 24.97 -5.21 14.70
N ARG A 121 26.05 -5.79 15.26
CA ARG A 121 26.25 -5.89 16.72
C ARG A 121 26.23 -4.53 17.45
N GLY A 122 26.70 -3.47 16.77
CA GLY A 122 26.65 -2.08 17.26
C GLY A 122 25.26 -1.42 17.25
N GLY A 123 24.22 -2.15 16.84
CA GLY A 123 22.82 -1.75 16.89
C GLY A 123 22.32 -0.89 15.74
N TRP A 124 21.10 -0.37 15.90
CA TRP A 124 20.31 0.33 14.88
C TRP A 124 21.06 1.50 14.24
N ASN A 125 21.73 2.30 15.07
CA ASN A 125 22.37 3.55 14.66
C ASN A 125 23.54 3.37 13.68
N GLN A 126 24.02 2.13 13.52
CA GLN A 126 25.08 1.79 12.58
C GLN A 126 24.58 1.74 11.14
N VAL A 127 23.25 1.64 10.94
CA VAL A 127 22.61 1.54 9.63
C VAL A 127 21.62 2.70 9.41
N PHE A 128 20.88 3.07 10.45
CA PHE A 128 19.83 4.08 10.39
C PHE A 128 20.13 5.24 11.35
N MET A 129 19.43 6.36 11.15
CA MET A 129 19.39 7.45 12.10
C MET A 129 18.65 7.03 13.37
N PRO A 130 18.99 7.60 14.55
CA PRO A 130 18.25 7.34 15.77
C PRO A 130 16.80 7.83 15.63
N LEU A 131 15.86 7.14 16.30
CA LEU A 131 14.43 7.49 16.25
C LEU A 131 14.12 8.83 16.94
N SER A 132 14.98 9.25 17.86
CA SER A 132 14.92 10.52 18.57
C SER A 132 16.28 11.22 18.51
N LYS A 133 16.27 12.55 18.42
CA LYS A 133 17.48 13.39 18.49
C LYS A 133 17.93 13.65 19.94
N ASN A 134 16.98 13.72 20.88
CA ASN A 134 17.26 14.18 22.24
C ASN A 134 16.78 13.21 23.34
N CYS A 135 16.14 12.10 23.01
CA CYS A 135 15.64 11.13 23.97
C CYS A 135 15.77 9.68 23.46
N THR A 136 16.95 9.11 23.68
CA THR A 136 17.33 7.77 23.18
C THR A 136 17.55 6.74 24.27
N THR A 137 17.47 7.14 25.54
CA THR A 137 17.74 6.28 26.69
C THR A 137 16.56 6.27 27.66
N VAL A 138 16.51 5.22 28.47
CA VAL A 138 15.67 5.20 29.67
C VAL A 138 16.40 5.92 30.81
N SER A 139 15.72 6.87 31.45
CA SER A 139 16.19 7.47 32.70
C SER A 139 16.16 6.44 33.84
N LYS A 140 16.94 6.65 34.90
CA LYS A 140 16.89 5.80 36.11
C LYS A 140 15.47 5.86 36.70
N GLY A 141 14.76 4.73 36.70
CA GLY A 141 13.38 4.62 37.17
C GLY A 141 12.84 3.20 37.03
N SER A 142 11.69 2.92 37.66
CA SER A 142 11.03 1.63 37.52
C SER A 142 10.52 1.45 36.08
N ILE A 143 10.79 0.29 35.50
CA ILE A 143 10.29 -0.12 34.19
C ILE A 143 9.16 -1.10 34.44
N ASP A 144 7.94 -0.72 34.10
CA ASP A 144 6.78 -1.60 34.19
C ASP A 144 6.69 -2.43 32.90
N ASN A 145 6.30 -3.70 33.02
CA ASN A 145 5.98 -4.51 31.86
C ASN A 145 4.57 -4.17 31.35
N TRP A 146 4.33 -4.36 30.05
CA TRP A 146 3.01 -4.26 29.44
C TRP A 146 1.94 -5.03 30.26
N PRO A 147 0.72 -4.49 30.46
CA PRO A 147 0.20 -3.22 29.92
C PRO A 147 0.59 -1.97 30.73
N GLY A 148 1.30 -2.14 31.86
CA GLY A 148 1.54 -1.08 32.83
C GLY A 148 0.24 -0.58 33.47
N THR A 149 0.33 0.56 34.14
CA THR A 149 -0.78 1.30 34.74
C THR A 149 -0.82 2.73 34.19
N ASN A 150 -1.86 3.50 34.52
CA ASN A 150 -1.93 4.91 34.13
C ASN A 150 -0.73 5.73 34.63
N ASN A 151 -0.17 5.36 35.78
CA ASN A 151 0.97 6.04 36.41
C ASN A 151 2.33 5.56 35.89
N SER A 152 2.37 4.49 35.10
CA SER A 152 3.62 3.95 34.56
C SER A 152 4.30 4.98 33.66
N LYS A 153 5.48 5.46 34.06
CA LYS A 153 6.28 6.38 33.24
C LYS A 153 6.99 5.66 32.10
N ILE A 154 7.52 4.47 32.36
CA ILE A 154 8.25 3.66 31.38
C ILE A 154 7.54 2.31 31.27
N ILE A 155 7.12 1.94 30.07
CA ILE A 155 6.50 0.63 29.79
C ILE A 155 7.37 -0.13 28.81
N ARG A 156 7.76 -1.36 29.16
CA ARG A 156 8.43 -2.30 28.25
C ARG A 156 7.40 -3.21 27.59
N ILE A 157 7.45 -3.28 26.26
CA ILE A 157 6.57 -4.19 25.52
C ILE A 157 7.24 -5.54 25.26
N PRO A 158 6.52 -6.66 25.38
CA PRO A 158 7.00 -7.95 24.92
C PRO A 158 7.03 -7.98 23.38
N PRO A 159 7.61 -9.05 22.78
CA PRO A 159 7.44 -9.28 21.35
C PRO A 159 5.98 -9.17 20.96
N PHE A 160 5.70 -8.42 19.88
CA PHE A 160 4.33 -8.00 19.52
C PHE A 160 3.36 -9.17 19.33
N THR A 161 3.88 -10.33 18.94
CA THR A 161 3.14 -11.61 18.86
C THR A 161 2.45 -11.99 20.17
N TYR A 162 3.02 -11.62 21.33
CA TYR A 162 2.56 -12.02 22.66
C TYR A 162 1.96 -10.88 23.48
N ILE A 163 1.58 -9.76 22.85
CA ILE A 163 0.94 -8.64 23.56
C ILE A 163 -0.45 -9.04 24.05
N LEU A 164 -0.59 -9.16 25.37
CA LEU A 164 -1.84 -9.35 26.10
C LEU A 164 -1.87 -8.42 27.33
N PRO A 165 -2.98 -7.70 27.60
CA PRO A 165 -4.19 -7.58 26.77
C PRO A 165 -3.90 -6.90 25.42
N ARG A 166 -4.74 -7.18 24.41
CA ARG A 166 -4.62 -6.55 23.09
C ARG A 166 -4.88 -5.04 23.20
N SER A 167 -4.07 -4.25 22.50
CA SER A 167 -4.27 -2.81 22.40
C SER A 167 -5.43 -2.45 21.46
N HIS A 168 -6.05 -1.28 21.65
CA HIS A 168 -7.01 -0.72 20.68
C HIS A 168 -6.30 -0.14 19.45
N TYR A 169 -5.01 0.18 19.57
CA TYR A 169 -4.19 0.80 18.53
C TYR A 169 -3.64 -0.20 17.50
N LEU A 170 -4.27 -1.36 17.30
CA LEU A 170 -3.74 -2.38 16.39
C LEU A 170 -4.09 -2.04 14.92
N PRO A 171 -3.21 -2.33 13.93
CA PRO A 171 -3.60 -2.40 12.52
C PRO A 171 -4.84 -3.29 12.34
N LEU A 172 -5.69 -3.16 11.33
CA LEU A 172 -5.61 -2.28 10.16
C LEU A 172 -6.14 -0.86 10.42
N ALA A 173 -6.37 -0.49 11.69
CA ALA A 173 -6.95 0.79 12.02
C ALA A 173 -5.99 1.96 11.71
N VAL A 174 -6.58 3.09 11.36
CA VAL A 174 -5.93 4.36 11.02
C VAL A 174 -6.47 5.42 11.99
N PRO A 175 -5.68 6.44 12.38
CA PRO A 175 -6.19 7.56 13.16
C PRO A 175 -7.41 8.20 12.48
N GLU A 176 -8.50 8.38 13.24
CA GLU A 176 -9.79 8.81 12.72
C GLU A 176 -9.71 10.17 11.99
N ASP A 177 -8.99 11.11 12.58
CA ASP A 177 -8.78 12.46 12.04
C ASP A 177 -8.07 12.45 10.68
N LEU A 178 -7.21 11.47 10.44
CA LEU A 178 -6.55 11.28 9.14
C LEU A 178 -7.42 10.52 8.16
N PHE A 179 -8.17 9.51 8.64
CA PHE A 179 -8.95 8.62 7.79
C PHE A 179 -10.01 9.35 6.96
N VAL A 180 -10.70 10.33 7.56
CA VAL A 180 -11.75 11.11 6.88
C VAL A 180 -11.23 11.76 5.59
N ARG A 181 -10.02 12.29 5.64
CA ARG A 181 -9.33 12.92 4.50
C ARG A 181 -8.73 11.87 3.58
N LEU A 182 -7.98 10.92 4.14
CA LEU A 182 -7.19 9.94 3.41
C LEU A 182 -8.03 9.00 2.53
N LYS A 183 -9.23 8.60 2.99
CA LYS A 183 -10.13 7.72 2.23
C LYS A 183 -10.58 8.31 0.89
N THR A 184 -10.49 9.63 0.72
CA THR A 184 -10.90 10.32 -0.51
C THR A 184 -9.82 10.32 -1.60
N ILE A 185 -8.57 10.06 -1.23
CA ILE A 185 -7.41 10.21 -2.14
C ILE A 185 -6.53 8.96 -2.26
N HIS A 186 -6.67 8.00 -1.33
CA HIS A 186 -5.80 6.83 -1.29
C HIS A 186 -6.63 5.55 -1.24
N GLY A 187 -6.42 4.64 -2.19
CA GLY A 187 -7.15 3.37 -2.29
C GLY A 187 -6.85 2.39 -1.16
N ASN A 188 -5.78 2.61 -0.38
CA ASN A 188 -5.50 1.84 0.83
C ASN A 188 -4.97 2.67 2.05
N PRO A 189 -5.84 3.36 2.80
CA PRO A 189 -5.46 4.20 3.95
C PRO A 189 -4.54 3.54 5.00
N THR A 190 -4.76 2.25 5.30
CA THR A 190 -3.97 1.48 6.26
C THR A 190 -2.52 1.33 5.82
N VAL A 191 -2.29 0.94 4.57
CA VAL A 191 -0.92 0.77 4.06
C VAL A 191 -0.22 2.13 3.99
N TRP A 192 -0.94 3.20 3.64
CA TRP A 192 -0.40 4.56 3.70
C TRP A 192 0.02 4.95 5.11
N TRP A 193 -0.82 4.67 6.12
CA TRP A 193 -0.51 4.94 7.53
C TRP A 193 0.77 4.22 7.96
N ILE A 194 0.89 2.93 7.65
CA ILE A 194 2.12 2.15 7.89
C ILE A 194 3.31 2.75 7.13
N GLY A 195 3.10 3.19 5.89
CA GLY A 195 4.09 3.90 5.08
C GLY A 195 4.63 5.16 5.75
N GLN A 196 3.78 5.96 6.42
CA GLN A 196 4.23 7.16 7.14
C GLN A 196 5.07 6.84 8.37
N LEU A 197 4.73 5.78 9.11
CA LEU A 197 5.56 5.31 10.23
C LEU A 197 6.92 4.82 9.74
N LEU A 198 6.92 4.08 8.63
CA LEU A 198 8.12 3.67 7.95
C LEU A 198 8.95 4.84 7.44
N LYS A 199 8.35 5.89 6.86
CA LYS A 199 9.06 7.11 6.48
C LYS A 199 9.81 7.75 7.65
N TYR A 200 9.27 7.64 8.85
CA TYR A 200 9.94 8.15 10.05
C TYR A 200 11.07 7.23 10.53
N ILE A 201 10.84 5.92 10.55
CA ILE A 201 11.79 4.89 11.03
C ILE A 201 12.92 4.65 10.02
N TRP A 202 12.59 4.50 8.74
CA TRP A 202 13.47 4.14 7.63
C TRP A 202 14.28 5.35 7.14
N LYS A 203 15.12 5.89 8.00
CA LYS A 203 16.05 6.98 7.67
C LYS A 203 17.47 6.43 7.71
N PRO A 204 18.05 6.00 6.58
CA PRO A 204 19.43 5.53 6.56
C PRO A 204 20.39 6.62 7.06
N ASN A 205 21.47 6.22 7.72
CA ASN A 205 22.54 7.15 8.06
C ASN A 205 23.39 7.48 6.82
N ASN A 206 24.41 8.33 6.97
CA ASN A 206 25.26 8.75 5.85
C ASN A 206 26.01 7.57 5.20
N LEU A 207 26.51 6.61 5.99
CA LEU A 207 27.24 5.45 5.49
C LEU A 207 26.34 4.57 4.62
N THR A 208 25.15 4.23 5.11
CA THR A 208 24.17 3.44 4.37
C THR A 208 23.63 4.18 3.16
N THR A 209 23.40 5.49 3.26
CA THR A 209 22.97 6.32 2.12
C THR A 209 24.02 6.32 1.00
N ASN A 210 25.29 6.50 1.34
CA ASN A 210 26.39 6.45 0.36
C ASN A 210 26.52 5.07 -0.29
N TYR A 211 26.31 4.00 0.48
CA TYR A 211 26.27 2.64 -0.06
C TYR A 211 25.15 2.47 -1.10
N ILE A 212 23.92 2.85 -0.73
CA ILE A 212 22.75 2.76 -1.62
C ILE A 212 22.98 3.58 -2.89
N ASN A 213 23.41 4.84 -2.76
CA ASN A 213 23.65 5.73 -3.90
C ASN A 213 24.75 5.21 -4.81
N GLY A 214 25.85 4.68 -4.25
CA GLY A 214 26.94 4.10 -5.02
C GLY A 214 26.51 2.86 -5.81
N LYS A 215 25.69 1.98 -5.21
CA LYS A 215 25.18 0.77 -5.86
C LYS A 215 24.10 1.07 -6.89
N THR A 216 23.13 1.92 -6.57
CA THR A 216 22.05 2.32 -7.49
C THR A 216 22.60 3.05 -8.73
N LYS A 217 23.61 3.92 -8.57
CA LYS A 217 24.28 4.55 -9.71
C LYS A 217 24.96 3.54 -10.63
N LYS A 218 25.56 2.48 -10.08
CA LYS A 218 26.18 1.40 -10.87
C LYS A 218 25.15 0.56 -11.63
N LEU A 219 23.95 0.38 -11.08
CA LEU A 219 22.88 -0.33 -11.75
C LEU A 219 22.32 0.45 -12.96
N ASP A 220 22.56 1.77 -13.07
CA ASP A 220 22.08 2.65 -14.16
C ASP A 220 20.62 2.39 -14.57
N MET A 221 19.74 2.21 -13.58
CA MET A 221 18.38 1.75 -13.82
C MET A 221 17.54 2.83 -14.49
N LYS A 222 16.94 2.49 -15.64
CA LYS A 222 16.05 3.38 -16.39
C LYS A 222 14.59 2.98 -16.19
N SER A 223 13.72 3.97 -16.08
CA SER A 223 12.27 3.76 -16.13
C SER A 223 11.81 3.51 -17.58
N PRO A 224 10.72 2.76 -17.81
CA PRO A 224 10.00 1.98 -16.82
C PRO A 224 10.76 0.71 -16.40
N ILE A 225 10.62 0.33 -15.13
CA ILE A 225 11.16 -0.89 -14.54
C ILE A 225 10.17 -1.49 -13.52
N VAL A 226 10.04 -2.81 -13.52
CA VAL A 226 9.22 -3.56 -12.55
C VAL A 226 10.13 -4.19 -11.51
N GLY A 227 9.84 -3.95 -10.23
CA GLY A 227 10.49 -4.64 -9.12
C GLY A 227 9.81 -5.96 -8.86
N VAL A 228 10.57 -7.04 -8.79
CA VAL A 228 10.10 -8.40 -8.54
C VAL A 228 10.83 -8.94 -7.32
N HIS A 229 10.09 -9.31 -6.29
CA HIS A 229 10.66 -9.95 -5.09
C HIS A 229 10.23 -11.41 -5.03
N ILE A 230 11.20 -12.32 -5.15
CA ILE A 230 10.99 -13.78 -5.15
C ILE A 230 11.69 -14.35 -3.92
N ARG A 231 10.91 -14.99 -3.03
CA ARG A 231 11.41 -15.71 -1.85
C ARG A 231 11.35 -17.22 -2.13
N ARG A 232 12.47 -17.94 -2.08
CA ARG A 232 12.57 -19.39 -2.36
C ARG A 232 13.12 -20.28 -1.24
N THR A 233 13.88 -19.78 -0.26
CA THR A 233 14.60 -20.70 0.66
C THR A 233 13.73 -21.24 1.82
N ASP A 234 14.04 -20.89 3.07
CA ASP A 234 13.44 -21.39 4.32
C ASP A 234 11.91 -21.30 4.41
N LYS A 235 11.31 -20.37 3.67
CA LYS A 235 9.86 -20.16 3.66
C LYS A 235 9.10 -21.21 2.87
N ILE A 236 9.71 -21.91 1.92
CA ILE A 236 9.01 -22.94 1.12
C ILE A 236 8.68 -24.19 1.95
N ILE A 237 9.44 -24.42 3.03
CA ILE A 237 9.25 -25.59 3.89
C ILE A 237 8.13 -25.37 4.92
N ASN A 238 7.96 -24.15 5.43
CA ASN A 238 7.09 -23.89 6.59
C ASN A 238 6.06 -22.74 6.45
N GLU A 239 6.21 -21.81 5.50
CA GLU A 239 5.50 -20.51 5.56
C GLU A 239 4.88 -20.02 4.24
N ALA A 240 5.30 -20.53 3.08
CA ALA A 240 4.80 -20.11 1.78
C ALA A 240 4.86 -21.26 0.75
N LYS A 241 3.94 -21.25 -0.22
CA LYS A 241 3.94 -22.18 -1.35
C LYS A 241 5.05 -21.80 -2.34
N TYR A 242 5.72 -22.78 -2.95
CA TYR A 242 6.58 -22.53 -4.10
C TYR A 242 5.76 -21.90 -5.23
N ILE A 243 6.20 -20.74 -5.71
CA ILE A 243 5.60 -20.05 -6.87
C ILE A 243 6.69 -19.94 -7.94
N ALA A 244 6.41 -20.49 -9.11
CA ALA A 244 7.33 -20.49 -10.24
C ALA A 244 7.53 -19.06 -10.78
N ILE A 245 8.69 -18.79 -11.37
CA ILE A 245 9.03 -17.44 -11.87
C ILE A 245 8.03 -16.94 -12.93
N GLU A 246 7.43 -17.87 -13.67
CA GLU A 246 6.43 -17.62 -14.70
C GLU A 246 5.22 -16.86 -14.16
N GLU A 247 4.77 -17.15 -12.94
CA GLU A 247 3.63 -16.45 -12.34
C GLU A 247 3.96 -15.00 -11.99
N TYR A 248 5.20 -14.73 -11.57
CA TYR A 248 5.69 -13.36 -11.38
C TYR A 248 5.78 -12.64 -12.72
N MET A 249 6.43 -13.26 -13.70
CA MET A 249 6.68 -12.65 -15.01
C MET A 249 5.39 -12.44 -15.81
N LYS A 250 4.36 -13.25 -15.62
CA LYS A 250 3.01 -13.00 -16.16
C LYS A 250 2.45 -11.65 -15.66
N LYS A 251 2.64 -11.32 -14.38
CA LYS A 251 2.24 -10.01 -13.84
C LYS A 251 3.10 -8.86 -14.34
N VAL A 252 4.38 -9.12 -14.58
CA VAL A 252 5.27 -8.16 -15.25
C VAL A 252 4.79 -7.89 -16.69
N ASP A 253 4.46 -8.92 -17.45
CA ASP A 253 3.94 -8.80 -18.82
C ASP A 253 2.59 -8.06 -18.85
N GLU A 254 1.68 -8.36 -17.91
CA GLU A 254 0.40 -7.65 -17.77
C GLU A 254 0.62 -6.14 -17.55
N TYR A 255 1.60 -5.76 -16.71
CA TYR A 255 1.95 -4.36 -16.47
C TYR A 255 2.53 -3.69 -17.72
N TYR A 256 3.52 -4.29 -18.37
CA TYR A 256 4.12 -3.71 -19.58
C TYR A 256 3.10 -3.54 -20.71
N SER A 257 2.26 -4.55 -20.90
CA SER A 257 1.18 -4.52 -21.89
C SER A 257 0.15 -3.43 -21.64
N LEU A 258 0.04 -2.93 -20.40
CA LEU A 258 -0.82 -1.80 -20.04
C LEU A 258 -0.15 -0.46 -20.35
N ILE A 259 1.13 -0.28 -20.00
CA ILE A 259 1.83 1.00 -20.19
C ILE A 259 2.28 1.24 -21.63
N GLU A 260 2.46 0.19 -22.43
CA GLU A 260 2.78 0.25 -23.87
C GLU A 260 1.65 0.87 -24.70
N ILE A 261 0.42 0.88 -24.17
CA ILE A 261 -0.72 1.58 -24.81
C ILE A 261 -0.54 3.11 -24.72
N LYS A 262 0.22 3.59 -23.73
CA LYS A 262 0.36 5.01 -23.41
C LYS A 262 1.70 5.60 -23.81
N SER A 263 2.73 4.77 -23.78
CA SER A 263 4.12 5.21 -23.86
C SER A 263 4.94 4.25 -24.70
N ASN A 264 5.91 4.78 -25.44
CA ASN A 264 6.85 3.97 -26.18
C ASN A 264 7.86 3.34 -25.20
N VAL A 265 7.69 2.05 -24.90
CA VAL A 265 8.61 1.30 -24.04
C VAL A 265 9.75 0.74 -24.89
N THR A 266 10.91 1.37 -24.81
CA THR A 266 12.10 0.96 -25.59
C THR A 266 12.64 -0.41 -25.18
N LYS A 267 12.51 -0.76 -23.91
CA LYS A 267 12.96 -2.04 -23.35
C LYS A 267 12.15 -2.37 -22.10
N ARG A 268 11.68 -3.61 -21.99
CA ARG A 268 11.07 -4.12 -20.76
C ARG A 268 12.18 -4.50 -19.77
N ARG A 269 12.17 -3.89 -18.59
CA ARG A 269 13.19 -4.06 -17.55
C ARG A 269 12.62 -4.64 -16.27
N VAL A 270 13.37 -5.50 -15.61
CA VAL A 270 12.98 -6.08 -14.32
C VAL A 270 14.15 -6.02 -13.37
N TYR A 271 13.89 -5.61 -12.12
CA TYR A 271 14.80 -5.83 -11.01
C TYR A 271 14.31 -7.02 -10.20
N ILE A 272 15.14 -8.06 -10.05
CA ILE A 272 14.81 -9.25 -9.27
C ILE A 272 15.58 -9.22 -7.94
N ALA A 273 14.85 -9.05 -6.84
CA ALA A 273 15.33 -9.26 -5.49
C ALA A 273 15.02 -10.70 -5.07
N THR A 274 16.05 -11.48 -4.74
CA THR A 274 15.95 -12.89 -4.38
C THR A 274 17.17 -13.30 -3.57
N GLU A 275 16.98 -14.20 -2.61
CA GLU A 275 18.06 -14.87 -1.87
C GLU A 275 18.58 -16.13 -2.56
N ASP A 276 17.98 -16.52 -3.70
CA ASP A 276 18.35 -17.68 -4.51
C ASP A 276 18.86 -17.23 -5.89
N PHE A 277 20.17 -17.39 -6.13
CA PHE A 277 20.81 -17.04 -7.40
C PHE A 277 20.28 -17.87 -8.58
N ASN A 278 19.76 -19.09 -8.35
CA ASN A 278 19.20 -19.90 -9.43
C ASN A 278 17.99 -19.24 -10.09
N VAL A 279 17.24 -18.42 -9.35
CA VAL A 279 16.14 -17.59 -9.89
C VAL A 279 16.66 -16.65 -10.97
N ILE A 280 17.85 -16.05 -10.76
CA ILE A 280 18.44 -15.12 -11.73
C ILE A 280 18.86 -15.85 -13.00
N THR A 281 19.51 -17.02 -12.86
CA THR A 281 19.91 -17.86 -13.98
C THR A 281 18.69 -18.33 -14.79
N GLU A 282 17.64 -18.78 -14.09
CA GLU A 282 16.38 -19.18 -14.69
C GLU A 282 15.71 -18.00 -15.42
N ALA A 283 15.67 -16.82 -14.81
CA ALA A 283 15.10 -15.61 -15.40
C ALA A 283 15.81 -15.22 -16.70
N LYS A 284 17.14 -15.16 -16.69
CA LYS A 284 17.96 -14.84 -17.88
C LYS A 284 17.76 -15.84 -19.01
N THR A 285 17.55 -17.11 -18.67
CA THR A 285 17.35 -18.18 -19.66
C THR A 285 15.95 -18.16 -20.26
N LYS A 286 14.90 -18.02 -19.44
CA LYS A 286 13.50 -18.06 -19.89
C LYS A 286 13.02 -16.73 -20.47
N TYR A 287 13.60 -15.61 -20.06
CA TYR A 287 13.16 -14.26 -20.43
C TYR A 287 14.30 -13.42 -21.05
N PRO A 288 14.98 -13.89 -22.12
CA PRO A 288 16.12 -13.18 -22.71
C PRO A 288 15.75 -11.84 -23.36
N HIS A 289 14.46 -11.60 -23.61
CA HIS A 289 13.94 -10.35 -24.15
C HIS A 289 13.85 -9.23 -23.10
N TYR A 290 13.84 -9.58 -21.81
CA TYR A 290 13.88 -8.62 -20.70
C TYR A 290 15.32 -8.20 -20.38
N GLU A 291 15.48 -6.94 -19.99
CA GLU A 291 16.71 -6.47 -19.35
C GLU A 291 16.61 -6.73 -17.84
N ILE A 292 17.42 -7.66 -17.32
CA ILE A 292 17.31 -8.18 -15.95
C ILE A 292 18.42 -7.59 -15.07
N PHE A 293 17.99 -6.82 -14.07
CA PHE A 293 18.82 -6.26 -13.00
C PHE A 293 18.64 -7.07 -11.71
N TYR A 294 19.68 -7.15 -10.91
CA TYR A 294 19.68 -7.81 -9.59
C TYR A 294 20.89 -7.31 -8.80
N ASN A 295 20.90 -7.55 -7.49
CA ASN A 295 22.10 -7.30 -6.70
C ASN A 295 23.17 -8.37 -6.98
N GLU A 296 24.32 -7.98 -7.52
CA GLU A 296 25.41 -8.92 -7.83
C GLU A 296 26.01 -9.62 -6.61
N ASN A 297 25.75 -9.09 -5.41
CA ASN A 297 26.20 -9.67 -4.14
C ASN A 297 25.35 -10.88 -3.68
N ILE A 298 24.31 -11.29 -4.43
CA ILE A 298 23.48 -12.45 -4.08
C ILE A 298 24.36 -13.72 -3.96
N PRO A 299 24.24 -14.50 -2.88
CA PRO A 299 25.01 -15.74 -2.72
C PRO A 299 24.73 -16.74 -3.84
N LYS A 300 25.79 -17.28 -4.46
CA LYS A 300 25.66 -18.30 -5.52
C LYS A 300 25.11 -19.64 -5.02
N ILE A 301 25.23 -19.91 -3.72
CA ILE A 301 24.69 -21.11 -3.07
C ILE A 301 23.55 -20.67 -2.14
N PRO A 302 22.32 -21.21 -2.31
CA PRO A 302 21.20 -20.91 -1.43
C PRO A 302 21.53 -21.29 0.02
N LYS A 303 21.28 -20.39 0.95
CA LYS A 303 21.60 -20.60 2.36
C LYS A 303 20.56 -21.51 3.02
N THR A 304 21.03 -22.56 3.72
CA THR A 304 20.18 -23.54 4.43
C THR A 304 19.67 -23.05 5.78
N ASN A 305 20.28 -22.01 6.38
CA ASN A 305 19.88 -21.42 7.65
C ASN A 305 19.95 -19.88 7.63
N PRO A 306 18.81 -19.17 7.51
CA PRO A 306 18.76 -17.69 7.45
C PRO A 306 19.06 -17.02 8.78
N ILE A 307 18.86 -17.72 9.90
CA ILE A 307 18.91 -17.17 11.27
C ILE A 307 20.35 -16.80 11.70
N HIS A 308 21.36 -17.41 11.07
CA HIS A 308 22.78 -17.24 11.43
C HIS A 308 23.65 -16.70 10.30
N SER A 309 23.01 -16.22 9.24
CA SER A 309 23.74 -15.78 8.06
C SER A 309 24.06 -14.29 8.19
N ASN A 310 25.33 -13.94 7.98
CA ASN A 310 25.79 -12.58 7.73
C ASN A 310 25.19 -12.04 6.42
N ASP A 311 23.86 -11.99 6.30
CA ASP A 311 23.21 -11.20 5.28
C ASP A 311 23.63 -9.77 5.54
N ASN A 312 24.42 -9.22 4.61
CA ASN A 312 24.79 -7.84 4.66
C ASN A 312 23.49 -7.04 4.62
N ILE A 313 23.09 -6.50 5.77
CA ILE A 313 21.85 -5.75 5.92
C ILE A 313 21.75 -4.61 4.89
N LEU A 314 22.89 -4.08 4.45
CA LEU A 314 22.95 -3.07 3.40
C LEU A 314 22.47 -3.60 2.03
N ASP A 315 22.70 -4.87 1.72
CA ASP A 315 22.23 -5.50 0.49
C ASP A 315 20.72 -5.72 0.51
N VAL A 316 20.16 -6.13 1.65
CA VAL A 316 18.69 -6.23 1.84
C VAL A 316 18.03 -4.85 1.75
N ILE A 317 18.65 -3.83 2.36
CA ILE A 317 18.18 -2.44 2.29
C ILE A 317 18.25 -1.91 0.85
N LEU A 318 19.32 -2.24 0.10
CA LEU A 318 19.45 -1.91 -1.32
C LEU A 318 18.32 -2.54 -2.14
N ASP A 319 18.07 -3.84 -1.97
CA ASP A 319 16.97 -4.52 -2.65
C ASP A 319 15.63 -3.85 -2.37
N ILE A 320 15.31 -3.57 -1.10
CA ILE A 320 14.07 -2.88 -0.72
C ILE A 320 14.04 -1.48 -1.37
N HIS A 321 15.13 -0.73 -1.32
CA HIS A 321 15.20 0.60 -1.92
C HIS A 321 14.88 0.56 -3.42
N VAL A 322 15.45 -0.39 -4.16
CA VAL A 322 15.21 -0.54 -5.59
C VAL A 322 13.77 -1.01 -5.87
N LEU A 323 13.25 -1.97 -5.10
CA LEU A 323 11.86 -2.43 -5.21
C LEU A 323 10.87 -1.28 -4.98
N VAL A 324 11.10 -0.43 -3.97
CA VAL A 324 10.27 0.73 -3.65
C VAL A 324 10.25 1.75 -4.80
N ASN A 325 11.42 2.04 -5.37
CA ASN A 325 11.61 3.04 -6.43
C ASN A 325 11.27 2.54 -7.85
N SER A 326 10.97 1.25 -8.02
CA SER A 326 10.42 0.73 -9.28
C SER A 326 9.09 1.39 -9.66
N ASN A 327 8.61 1.23 -10.90
CA ASN A 327 7.29 1.75 -11.30
C ASN A 327 6.14 0.85 -10.83
N PHE A 328 6.39 -0.45 -10.70
CA PHE A 328 5.42 -1.45 -10.26
C PHE A 328 6.11 -2.57 -9.47
N LEU A 329 5.43 -3.13 -8.47
CA LEU A 329 5.96 -4.18 -7.61
C LEU A 329 5.19 -5.49 -7.80
N VAL A 330 5.90 -6.60 -8.02
CA VAL A 330 5.34 -7.95 -8.00
C VAL A 330 6.04 -8.73 -6.88
N CYS A 331 5.28 -9.23 -5.91
CA CYS A 331 5.86 -9.95 -4.78
C CYS A 331 4.89 -10.97 -4.18
N THR A 332 5.26 -11.50 -3.02
CA THR A 332 4.38 -12.26 -2.13
C THR A 332 4.23 -11.52 -0.81
N PHE A 333 3.00 -11.44 -0.29
CA PHE A 333 2.72 -10.80 1.00
C PHE A 333 2.88 -11.76 2.19
N SER A 334 3.06 -13.07 1.96
CA SER A 334 3.65 -13.96 2.98
C SER A 334 5.09 -13.56 3.34
N SER A 335 5.80 -12.87 2.43
CA SER A 335 7.09 -12.25 2.72
C SER A 335 6.91 -10.91 3.44
N ASN A 336 7.53 -10.79 4.61
CA ASN A 336 7.64 -9.50 5.31
C ASN A 336 8.36 -8.44 4.45
N ILE A 337 9.31 -8.84 3.59
CA ILE A 337 10.03 -7.90 2.70
C ILE A 337 9.09 -7.36 1.61
N GLY A 338 8.23 -8.22 1.04
CA GLY A 338 7.23 -7.79 0.06
C GLY A 338 6.24 -6.78 0.65
N ARG A 339 5.73 -7.06 1.86
CA ARG A 339 4.85 -6.12 2.59
C ARG A 339 5.56 -4.81 2.96
N LEU A 340 6.82 -4.87 3.38
CA LEU A 340 7.63 -3.71 3.71
C LEU A 340 7.86 -2.81 2.49
N ALA A 341 8.27 -3.39 1.36
CA ALA A 341 8.47 -2.66 0.10
C ALA A 341 7.17 -2.00 -0.40
N TYR A 342 6.04 -2.71 -0.33
CA TYR A 342 4.75 -2.14 -0.70
C TYR A 342 4.33 -0.96 0.18
N ALA A 343 4.56 -1.05 1.50
CA ALA A 343 4.23 0.04 2.42
C ALA A 343 5.13 1.28 2.21
N LEU A 344 6.44 1.08 2.03
CA LEU A 344 7.36 2.16 1.69
C LEU A 344 7.01 2.79 0.33
N LYS A 345 6.55 2.02 -0.65
CA LYS A 345 6.13 2.55 -1.96
C LYS A 345 5.04 3.62 -1.86
N GLN A 346 4.17 3.55 -0.85
CA GLN A 346 3.09 4.53 -0.65
C GLN A 346 3.59 5.95 -0.38
N ILE A 347 4.85 6.13 0.02
CA ILE A 347 5.39 7.46 0.35
C ILE A 347 5.90 8.23 -0.88
N ASN A 348 6.00 7.55 -2.03
CA ASN A 348 6.56 8.10 -3.27
C ASN A 348 5.47 8.53 -4.27
N TYR A 349 4.20 8.30 -3.97
CA TYR A 349 3.08 8.56 -4.86
C TYR A 349 1.89 9.13 -4.07
N VAL A 350 0.99 9.82 -4.75
CA VAL A 350 -0.33 10.17 -4.18
C VAL A 350 -1.08 8.92 -3.73
N ASP A 351 -1.14 7.93 -4.61
CA ASP A 351 -1.74 6.64 -4.35
C ASP A 351 -0.96 5.55 -5.10
N ALA A 352 -0.25 4.72 -4.35
CA ALA A 352 0.43 3.54 -4.88
C ALA A 352 -0.29 2.24 -4.48
N SER A 353 -1.55 2.31 -4.04
CA SER A 353 -2.30 1.14 -3.58
C SER A 353 -2.44 0.09 -4.67
N THR A 354 -2.54 0.50 -5.92
CA THR A 354 -2.64 -0.36 -7.11
C THR A 354 -1.30 -0.59 -7.82
N LYS A 355 -0.19 0.02 -7.36
CA LYS A 355 1.16 -0.13 -7.96
C LYS A 355 1.93 -1.35 -7.43
N CYS A 356 1.21 -2.34 -6.91
CA CYS A 356 1.74 -3.59 -6.42
C CYS A 356 0.74 -4.72 -6.63
N VAL A 357 1.23 -5.91 -6.92
CA VAL A 357 0.45 -7.15 -6.92
C VAL A 357 1.16 -8.22 -6.09
N SER A 358 0.38 -8.89 -5.25
CA SER A 358 0.81 -10.03 -4.44
C SER A 358 0.30 -11.32 -5.07
N LEU A 359 1.13 -12.36 -5.10
CA LEU A 359 0.77 -13.64 -5.72
C LEU A 359 0.11 -14.65 -4.77
N ASP A 360 0.01 -14.38 -3.47
CA ASP A 360 -0.37 -15.40 -2.49
C ASP A 360 -1.32 -14.93 -1.38
N ALA A 361 -1.12 -13.73 -0.86
CA ALA A 361 -1.79 -13.25 0.34
C ALA A 361 -2.24 -11.79 0.21
N VAL A 362 -3.24 -11.43 1.02
CA VAL A 362 -3.66 -10.04 1.23
C VAL A 362 -2.65 -9.30 2.08
N TYR A 363 -2.69 -7.97 2.09
CA TYR A 363 -1.82 -7.20 2.96
C TYR A 363 -2.27 -7.38 4.43
N VAL A 364 -1.43 -8.03 5.23
CA VAL A 364 -1.74 -8.37 6.64
C VAL A 364 -0.69 -7.87 7.61
N TYR A 365 -1.07 -7.80 8.88
CA TYR A 365 -0.23 -7.47 10.02
C TYR A 365 -0.42 -8.45 11.17
N THR A 366 0.64 -8.69 11.94
CA THR A 366 0.58 -9.50 13.17
C THR A 366 -0.39 -8.87 14.17
N GLN A 367 -1.22 -9.68 14.84
CA GLN A 367 -2.24 -9.23 15.80
C GLN A 367 -3.24 -8.20 15.25
N GLN A 368 -3.41 -8.11 13.92
CA GLN A 368 -4.35 -7.16 13.34
C GLN A 368 -5.79 -7.38 13.82
N ASN A 369 -6.57 -6.31 13.87
CA ASN A 369 -8.02 -6.35 13.91
C ASN A 369 -8.55 -7.11 12.69
N ARG A 370 -9.75 -7.68 12.83
CA ARG A 370 -10.39 -8.44 11.74
C ARG A 370 -10.51 -7.55 10.50
N ASN A 371 -10.10 -8.08 9.34
CA ASN A 371 -10.18 -7.38 8.07
C ASN A 371 -11.61 -7.51 7.51
N GLN A 372 -12.50 -6.63 7.96
CA GLN A 372 -13.92 -6.67 7.64
C GLN A 372 -14.24 -5.96 6.32
N CYS A 373 -15.14 -6.55 5.55
CA CYS A 373 -15.68 -6.01 4.31
C CYS A 373 -17.20 -6.16 4.31
N LYS A 374 -17.86 -5.27 3.56
CA LYS A 374 -19.30 -5.25 3.38
C LYS A 374 -19.66 -5.65 1.96
N THR A 375 -20.54 -6.64 1.81
CA THR A 375 -21.05 -7.07 0.51
C THR A 375 -21.85 -5.94 -0.15
N ILE A 376 -21.58 -5.68 -1.43
CA ILE A 376 -22.27 -4.65 -2.25
C ILE A 376 -23.08 -5.24 -3.39
N LEU A 377 -22.90 -6.52 -3.70
CA LEU A 377 -23.68 -7.25 -4.70
C LEU A 377 -24.10 -8.60 -4.12
N ASN A 378 -25.37 -8.95 -4.34
CA ASN A 378 -25.85 -10.28 -4.00
C ASN A 378 -25.09 -11.33 -4.83
N HIS A 379 -24.69 -12.41 -4.19
CA HIS A 379 -24.05 -13.55 -4.82
C HIS A 379 -24.82 -14.80 -4.40
N LYS A 380 -25.18 -15.64 -5.37
CA LYS A 380 -25.66 -16.99 -5.12
C LYS A 380 -24.54 -17.97 -5.39
N ALA A 381 -24.27 -18.85 -4.44
CA ALA A 381 -23.26 -19.88 -4.55
C ALA A 381 -23.54 -20.78 -5.77
N ARG A 382 -22.54 -20.95 -6.63
CA ARG A 382 -22.62 -21.83 -7.80
C ARG A 382 -21.98 -23.19 -7.55
N THR A 383 -21.11 -23.26 -6.55
CA THR A 383 -20.35 -24.44 -6.17
C THR A 383 -20.46 -24.65 -4.66
N THR A 384 -20.08 -25.84 -4.19
CA THR A 384 -20.02 -26.15 -2.75
C THR A 384 -18.96 -25.36 -2.00
N ASP A 385 -18.04 -24.73 -2.73
CA ASP A 385 -16.94 -23.93 -2.19
C ASP A 385 -17.30 -22.43 -2.12
N GLU A 386 -18.53 -22.06 -2.50
CA GLU A 386 -19.08 -20.70 -2.47
C GLU A 386 -20.18 -20.58 -1.39
N ILE A 387 -20.48 -19.34 -0.95
CA ILE A 387 -21.64 -19.03 -0.11
C ILE A 387 -22.54 -18.00 -0.77
N ASP A 388 -23.82 -18.04 -0.42
CA ASP A 388 -24.70 -16.92 -0.67
C ASP A 388 -24.22 -15.69 0.13
N LEU A 389 -24.10 -14.57 -0.56
CA LEU A 389 -23.86 -13.27 0.05
C LEU A 389 -25.01 -12.34 -0.29
N TYR A 390 -25.46 -11.59 0.71
CA TYR A 390 -26.50 -10.60 0.55
C TYR A 390 -25.93 -9.20 0.76
N PHE A 391 -26.53 -8.22 0.08
CA PHE A 391 -26.18 -6.82 0.21
C PHE A 391 -26.15 -6.43 1.70
N GLY A 392 -25.00 -5.94 2.15
CA GLY A 392 -24.79 -5.49 3.52
C GLY A 392 -24.15 -6.49 4.47
N ASP A 393 -23.96 -7.75 4.07
CA ASP A 393 -23.29 -8.75 4.91
C ASP A 393 -21.86 -8.35 5.27
N ILE A 394 -21.45 -8.62 6.52
CA ILE A 394 -20.08 -8.40 6.99
C ILE A 394 -19.27 -9.69 6.91
N ILE A 395 -18.22 -9.67 6.09
CA ILE A 395 -17.31 -10.79 5.88
C ILE A 395 -15.90 -10.43 6.34
N ASN A 396 -15.14 -11.42 6.82
CA ASN A 396 -13.72 -11.25 7.13
C ASN A 396 -12.87 -11.84 6.00
N ILE A 397 -12.04 -11.03 5.35
CA ILE A 397 -11.13 -11.51 4.31
C ILE A 397 -9.94 -12.23 4.96
N THR A 398 -9.67 -13.46 4.53
CA THR A 398 -8.51 -14.24 4.96
C THR A 398 -7.45 -14.36 3.86
N GLN A 399 -7.83 -14.48 2.58
CA GLN A 399 -6.87 -14.63 1.47
C GLN A 399 -7.42 -14.09 0.13
N TYR A 400 -6.52 -13.66 -0.76
CA TYR A 400 -6.80 -13.45 -2.19
C TYR A 400 -6.23 -14.62 -2.97
N THR A 401 -6.98 -15.21 -3.89
CA THR A 401 -6.42 -16.16 -4.86
C THR A 401 -5.95 -15.43 -6.11
N LEU A 402 -5.00 -16.06 -6.82
CA LEU A 402 -4.44 -15.56 -8.08
C LEU A 402 -5.50 -15.31 -9.17
N ASN A 403 -6.69 -15.90 -9.03
CA ASN A 403 -7.78 -15.84 -9.99
C ASN A 403 -8.78 -14.70 -9.69
N GLY A 404 -8.55 -13.90 -8.64
CA GLY A 404 -9.44 -12.79 -8.26
C GLY A 404 -10.59 -13.20 -7.34
N GLU A 405 -10.56 -14.43 -6.83
CA GLU A 405 -11.45 -14.87 -5.76
C GLU A 405 -10.83 -14.53 -4.40
N ILE A 406 -11.68 -14.50 -3.39
CA ILE A 406 -11.36 -14.15 -2.02
C ILE A 406 -11.83 -15.30 -1.15
N SER A 407 -10.94 -15.80 -0.29
CA SER A 407 -11.38 -16.60 0.84
C SER A 407 -11.86 -15.65 1.94
N ALA A 408 -13.12 -15.80 2.35
CA ALA A 408 -13.77 -14.99 3.35
C ALA A 408 -14.53 -15.87 4.37
N VAL A 409 -14.62 -15.39 5.61
CA VAL A 409 -15.39 -16.03 6.68
C VAL A 409 -16.53 -15.09 7.08
N PRO A 410 -17.81 -15.45 6.85
CA PRO A 410 -18.94 -14.66 7.35
C PRO A 410 -18.87 -14.55 8.87
N THR A 411 -19.16 -13.36 9.39
CA THR A 411 -19.17 -13.16 10.85
C THR A 411 -20.26 -13.98 11.56
N THR A 412 -21.26 -14.46 10.83
CA THR A 412 -22.43 -15.20 11.34
C THR A 412 -22.29 -16.71 11.31
N SER A 413 -21.48 -17.30 10.41
CA SER A 413 -21.44 -18.77 10.20
C SER A 413 -20.08 -19.44 10.49
N GLY A 414 -18.98 -18.68 10.62
CA GLY A 414 -17.69 -19.19 11.09
C GLY A 414 -16.90 -20.09 10.12
N SER A 415 -17.45 -20.50 8.98
CA SER A 415 -16.76 -21.31 7.96
C SER A 415 -16.00 -20.44 6.92
N THR A 416 -14.81 -20.89 6.48
CA THR A 416 -14.00 -20.23 5.43
C THR A 416 -14.47 -20.63 4.03
N VAL A 417 -14.78 -19.65 3.17
CA VAL A 417 -15.43 -19.92 1.86
C VAL A 417 -14.97 -18.94 0.78
N MET A 418 -15.10 -19.29 -0.50
CA MET A 418 -14.66 -18.49 -1.65
C MET A 418 -15.74 -17.52 -2.16
N THR A 419 -15.36 -16.30 -2.55
CA THR A 419 -16.25 -15.32 -3.21
C THR A 419 -15.48 -14.41 -4.20
N ASN A 420 -16.16 -13.70 -5.09
CA ASN A 420 -15.52 -12.80 -6.06
C ASN A 420 -15.18 -11.44 -5.43
N LYS A 421 -13.95 -10.93 -5.67
CA LYS A 421 -13.50 -9.63 -5.16
C LYS A 421 -14.38 -8.45 -5.56
N ASN A 422 -15.04 -8.51 -6.71
CA ASN A 422 -15.89 -7.42 -7.19
C ASN A 422 -17.22 -7.29 -6.43
N ASN A 423 -17.60 -8.29 -5.63
CA ASN A 423 -18.88 -8.30 -4.91
C ASN A 423 -18.83 -7.57 -3.57
N ILE A 424 -17.66 -7.07 -3.16
CA ILE A 424 -17.42 -6.60 -1.80
C ILE A 424 -16.78 -5.20 -1.82
N SER A 425 -17.06 -4.43 -0.77
CA SER A 425 -16.42 -3.15 -0.48
C SER A 425 -15.69 -3.23 0.85
N GLU A 426 -14.51 -2.63 0.94
CA GLU A 426 -13.77 -2.62 2.20
C GLU A 426 -14.48 -1.75 3.24
N GLU A 427 -14.78 -2.31 4.40
CA GLU A 427 -15.36 -1.58 5.53
C GLU A 427 -14.25 -1.33 6.56
N ARG A 428 -13.56 -0.20 6.41
CA ARG A 428 -12.47 0.16 7.33
C ARG A 428 -13.06 0.78 8.60
N LYS A 429 -13.04 0.02 9.69
CA LYS A 429 -13.43 0.53 11.02
C LYS A 429 -12.34 1.44 11.59
N CYS A 430 -12.73 2.66 11.94
CA CYS A 430 -11.93 3.59 12.73
C CYS A 430 -12.22 3.32 14.21
N ASN A 431 -11.25 2.77 14.94
CA ASN A 431 -11.37 2.53 16.37
C ASN A 431 -10.42 3.43 17.20
N TRP A 432 -9.84 4.46 16.58
CA TRP A 432 -8.91 5.38 17.23
C TRP A 432 -9.65 6.67 17.57
N THR A 433 -9.61 7.09 18.82
CA THR A 433 -9.99 8.45 19.20
C THR A 433 -9.01 9.47 18.60
N GLU A 434 -9.47 10.70 18.37
CA GLU A 434 -8.64 11.78 17.81
C GLU A 434 -7.28 11.91 18.52
N TRP A 435 -6.20 12.05 17.75
CA TRP A 435 -4.89 12.35 18.32
C TRP A 435 -4.91 13.75 18.93
N ASN A 436 -5.02 13.84 20.26
CA ASN A 436 -5.07 15.11 20.96
C ASN A 436 -3.71 15.49 21.58
N PRO A 437 -2.99 16.48 21.02
CA PRO A 437 -1.73 16.96 21.59
C PRO A 437 -1.91 17.67 22.94
N THR A 438 -3.12 18.08 23.35
CA THR A 438 -3.33 18.74 24.66
C THR A 438 -3.22 17.78 25.84
N ASN A 439 -3.35 16.47 25.64
CA ASN A 439 -3.07 15.48 26.70
C ASN A 439 -1.57 15.42 27.06
N LEU A 440 -0.69 15.92 26.17
CA LEU A 440 0.72 16.15 26.45
C LEU A 440 0.99 17.53 27.10
N ARG A 441 -0.02 18.42 27.19
CA ARG A 441 0.09 19.73 27.87
C ARG A 441 -0.19 19.68 29.37
N GLN A 442 -0.70 18.57 29.90
CA GLN A 442 -0.99 18.46 31.34
C GLN A 442 0.26 18.45 32.24
N GLU A 443 1.47 18.53 31.69
CA GLU A 443 2.72 18.66 32.45
C GLU A 443 3.38 20.07 32.39
N LYS A 444 2.67 21.14 32.02
CA LYS A 444 3.15 22.52 32.27
C LYS A 444 2.04 23.50 32.67
N HIS A 445 1.89 23.73 33.97
CA HIS A 445 1.85 25.12 34.44
C HIS A 445 3.18 25.77 34.03
N HIS A 446 3.11 26.97 33.46
CA HIS A 446 4.21 27.77 32.88
C HIS A 446 4.64 27.39 31.44
N ALA A 447 3.94 27.95 30.46
CA ALA A 447 4.55 28.77 29.39
C ALA A 447 3.46 29.25 28.41
N LEU A 448 2.91 30.42 28.68
CA LEU A 448 2.40 31.30 27.62
C LEU A 448 3.61 31.80 26.80
N ASN A 449 3.39 31.94 25.49
CA ASN A 449 4.22 32.62 24.50
C ASN A 449 5.44 31.85 23.96
N MET A 450 5.28 31.26 22.77
CA MET A 450 6.34 31.28 21.74
C MET A 450 5.73 31.49 20.34
N PRO A 451 6.43 32.20 19.43
CA PRO A 451 5.88 32.72 18.19
C PRO A 451 5.99 31.72 17.03
N ALA A 452 5.08 31.87 16.06
CA ALA A 452 5.17 31.22 14.77
C ALA A 452 6.27 31.92 13.93
N SER A 453 7.31 31.15 13.59
CA SER A 453 8.45 31.45 12.70
C SER A 453 9.25 32.74 12.95
N PRO A 454 10.54 32.73 12.60
CA PRO A 454 11.11 33.93 12.02
C PRO A 454 11.88 33.63 10.74
N SER A 455 11.28 34.02 9.62
CA SER A 455 11.97 34.81 8.61
C SER A 455 11.62 36.27 8.88
N GLU A 456 12.61 37.15 8.73
CA GLU A 456 12.57 38.62 8.85
C GLU A 456 13.05 39.20 10.21
N ILE A 457 14.33 39.56 10.18
CA ILE A 457 14.93 40.63 10.96
C ILE A 457 14.61 41.93 10.19
N ILE A 458 14.00 42.92 10.84
CA ILE A 458 14.33 44.37 10.81
C ILE A 458 13.43 45.10 11.83
N SER A 459 14.03 46.11 12.45
CA SER A 459 13.61 47.05 13.50
C SER A 459 12.25 47.76 13.32
N ASP A 460 11.50 48.01 14.40
CA ASP A 460 11.60 49.26 15.18
C ASP A 460 10.66 49.25 16.41
N GLY A 461 11.02 50.06 17.41
CA GLY A 461 10.40 50.08 18.74
C GLY A 461 8.98 50.67 18.79
N GLY A 462 8.19 50.17 19.74
CA GLY A 462 6.89 50.73 20.09
C GLY A 462 6.13 49.86 21.08
N THR A 463 6.09 50.27 22.35
CA THR A 463 5.28 49.69 23.42
C THR A 463 3.80 49.89 23.13
N LEU A 464 2.93 48.86 23.26
CA LEU A 464 1.50 49.06 23.62
C LEU A 464 0.78 47.76 24.06
N LYS A 465 0.32 47.85 25.33
CA LYS A 465 -0.74 47.19 26.11
C LYS A 465 -1.59 46.06 25.53
N LEU A 466 -1.67 44.96 26.31
CA LEU A 466 -2.73 43.96 26.30
C LEU A 466 -4.05 44.54 26.81
N ASN A 467 -5.10 44.47 26.00
CA ASN A 467 -6.50 44.11 26.33
C ASN A 467 -7.44 44.72 25.28
N GLU A 468 -7.89 43.95 24.29
CA GLU A 468 -9.14 44.20 23.56
C GLU A 468 -9.56 42.99 22.69
N VAL A 469 -10.58 42.28 23.18
CA VAL A 469 -11.74 41.75 22.44
C VAL A 469 -11.54 41.30 20.97
N PHE A 470 -11.48 39.99 20.73
CA PHE A 470 -11.66 39.41 19.40
C PHE A 470 -13.14 39.43 18.97
N THR A 471 -13.51 40.43 18.15
CA THR A 471 -14.68 40.38 17.26
C THR A 471 -14.23 40.17 15.81
N PRO A 472 -15.08 39.58 14.93
CA PRO A 472 -14.69 39.17 13.57
C PRO A 472 -14.58 40.38 12.62
N LYS A 473 -13.48 41.14 12.71
CA LYS A 473 -13.17 42.21 11.73
C LYS A 473 -11.73 42.26 11.23
N THR A 474 -10.87 41.28 11.54
CA THR A 474 -9.47 41.24 11.07
C THR A 474 -9.17 40.03 10.17
N LEU A 475 -10.05 39.75 9.21
CA LEU A 475 -9.75 38.84 8.09
C LEU A 475 -9.44 39.66 6.83
N SER A 476 -8.29 39.38 6.21
CA SER A 476 -7.86 40.04 4.98
C SER A 476 -8.92 39.90 3.86
N PRO A 477 -9.02 40.87 2.92
CA PRO A 477 -9.97 40.82 1.81
C PRO A 477 -9.87 39.52 0.98
N TYR A 478 -8.68 38.91 0.93
CA TYR A 478 -8.44 37.62 0.29
C TYR A 478 -9.16 36.44 0.98
N ARG A 479 -9.20 36.44 2.33
CA ARG A 479 -9.89 35.40 3.12
C ARG A 479 -11.42 35.57 3.11
N GLN A 480 -11.92 36.81 3.06
CA GLN A 480 -13.36 37.07 2.91
C GLN A 480 -13.88 36.61 1.53
N LYS A 481 -13.09 36.77 0.45
CA LYS A 481 -13.41 36.27 -0.89
C LYS A 481 -13.45 34.73 -0.97
N LYS A 482 -12.60 34.04 -0.20
CA LYS A 482 -12.55 32.57 -0.15
C LYS A 482 -13.72 31.96 0.64
N MET A 483 -14.17 32.63 1.70
CA MET A 483 -15.38 32.22 2.45
C MET A 483 -16.67 32.44 1.64
N LYS A 484 -16.78 33.52 0.85
CA LYS A 484 -17.94 33.72 -0.04
C LYS A 484 -18.07 32.64 -1.12
N ARG A 485 -16.96 32.06 -1.61
CA ARG A 485 -16.98 30.91 -2.54
C ARG A 485 -17.38 29.58 -1.88
N CYS A 486 -17.32 29.45 -0.56
CA CYS A 486 -17.72 28.22 0.15
C CYS A 486 -19.22 28.16 0.49
N ASN A 487 -19.98 29.24 0.28
CA ASN A 487 -21.44 29.27 0.54
C ASN A 487 -22.30 29.12 -0.71
N GLU A 488 -21.73 28.87 -1.89
CA GLU A 488 -22.48 28.50 -3.10
C GLU A 488 -22.65 26.97 -3.17
N LYS A 489 -23.43 26.41 -2.23
CA LYS A 489 -23.80 24.98 -2.24
C LYS A 489 -24.83 24.63 -3.33
N GLU A 490 -25.47 25.62 -3.96
CA GLU A 490 -26.53 25.40 -4.95
C GLU A 490 -26.04 25.22 -6.40
N THR A 491 -24.82 25.65 -6.74
CA THR A 491 -24.25 25.50 -8.10
C THR A 491 -23.57 24.15 -8.32
N TYR A 492 -23.00 23.52 -7.29
CA TYR A 492 -22.29 22.23 -7.42
C TYR A 492 -23.23 21.05 -7.68
N VAL A 493 -24.41 21.02 -7.05
CA VAL A 493 -25.43 19.98 -7.29
C VAL A 493 -25.99 20.10 -8.72
N GLN A 494 -26.21 21.32 -9.20
CA GLN A 494 -26.66 21.56 -10.58
C GLN A 494 -25.59 21.17 -11.61
N LEU A 495 -24.30 21.47 -11.34
CA LEU A 495 -23.20 21.06 -12.23
C LEU A 495 -22.98 19.54 -12.23
N ALA A 496 -23.12 18.89 -11.07
CA ALA A 496 -23.04 17.43 -10.93
C ALA A 496 -24.20 16.74 -11.66
N ASN A 497 -25.44 17.22 -11.51
CA ASN A 497 -26.60 16.70 -12.22
C ASN A 497 -26.49 16.88 -13.73
N LYS A 498 -25.92 18.00 -14.19
CA LYS A 498 -25.66 18.24 -15.63
C LYS A 498 -24.57 17.31 -16.18
N LYS A 499 -23.56 16.95 -15.38
CA LYS A 499 -22.53 15.96 -15.74
C LYS A 499 -23.07 14.52 -15.72
N ILE A 500 -23.95 14.17 -14.78
CA ILE A 500 -24.64 12.88 -14.74
C ILE A 500 -25.50 12.71 -16.00
N GLY A 501 -26.30 13.72 -16.36
CA GLY A 501 -27.09 13.69 -17.59
C GLY A 501 -26.24 13.56 -18.87
N PHE A 502 -25.03 14.14 -18.89
CA PHE A 502 -24.09 13.96 -20.01
C PHE A 502 -23.53 12.54 -20.07
N ILE A 503 -23.24 11.90 -18.93
CA ILE A 503 -22.79 10.50 -18.87
C ILE A 503 -23.91 9.56 -19.30
N GLU A 504 -25.14 9.77 -18.84
CA GLU A 504 -26.31 9.00 -19.26
C GLU A 504 -26.57 9.11 -20.76
N PHE A 505 -26.41 10.32 -21.33
CA PHE A 505 -26.50 10.54 -22.78
C PHE A 505 -25.41 9.79 -23.57
N GLN A 506 -24.15 9.81 -23.09
CA GLN A 506 -23.05 9.07 -23.72
C GLN A 506 -23.26 7.55 -23.63
N MET A 507 -23.77 7.05 -22.50
CA MET A 507 -24.12 5.64 -22.34
C MET A 507 -25.23 5.21 -23.32
N LYS A 508 -26.25 6.07 -23.51
CA LYS A 508 -27.32 5.81 -24.46
C LYS A 508 -26.82 5.75 -25.92
N LEU A 509 -25.94 6.68 -26.31
CA LEU A 509 -25.29 6.67 -27.62
C LEU A 509 -24.45 5.41 -27.85
N MET A 510 -23.66 4.99 -26.86
CA MET A 510 -22.88 3.76 -26.96
C MET A 510 -23.75 2.50 -27.07
N GLN A 511 -24.89 2.48 -26.38
CA GLN A 511 -25.86 1.39 -26.46
C GLN A 511 -26.53 1.35 -27.85
N GLU A 512 -26.96 2.49 -28.37
CA GLU A 512 -27.56 2.60 -29.71
C GLU A 512 -26.56 2.18 -30.81
N GLU A 513 -25.29 2.55 -30.68
CA GLU A 513 -24.23 2.13 -31.61
C GLU A 513 -23.94 0.63 -31.53
N HIS A 514 -23.97 0.05 -30.33
CA HIS A 514 -23.84 -1.39 -30.12
C HIS A 514 -25.01 -2.17 -30.74
N ASP A 515 -26.24 -1.73 -30.50
CA ASP A 515 -27.45 -2.37 -31.04
C ASP A 515 -27.48 -2.27 -32.57
N ALA A 516 -27.10 -1.12 -33.14
CA ALA A 516 -26.98 -0.95 -34.59
C ALA A 516 -25.88 -1.83 -35.22
N LYS A 517 -24.82 -2.16 -34.46
CA LYS A 517 -23.79 -3.10 -34.92
C LYS A 517 -24.29 -4.54 -34.88
N MET A 518 -24.97 -4.93 -33.82
CA MET A 518 -25.58 -6.26 -33.68
C MET A 518 -26.63 -6.52 -34.76
N GLN A 519 -27.45 -5.52 -35.10
CA GLN A 519 -28.44 -5.61 -36.16
C GLN A 519 -27.79 -5.82 -37.54
N ARG A 520 -26.70 -5.10 -37.84
CA ARG A 520 -25.93 -5.28 -39.08
C ARG A 520 -25.28 -6.65 -39.19
N GLU A 521 -24.77 -7.20 -38.09
CA GLU A 521 -24.24 -8.57 -38.07
C GLU A 521 -25.33 -9.62 -38.29
N LYS A 522 -26.52 -9.41 -37.72
CA LYS A 522 -27.68 -10.28 -37.93
C LYS A 522 -28.14 -10.28 -39.39
N GLU A 523 -28.29 -9.10 -40.00
CA GLU A 523 -28.67 -8.96 -41.41
C GLU A 523 -27.64 -9.60 -42.35
N LYS A 524 -26.35 -9.45 -42.03
CA LYS A 524 -25.28 -10.12 -42.77
C LYS A 524 -25.40 -11.65 -42.69
N HIS A 525 -25.69 -12.18 -41.51
CA HIS A 525 -25.85 -13.62 -41.32
C HIS A 525 -27.10 -14.17 -42.04
N GLU A 526 -28.21 -13.43 -42.03
CA GLU A 526 -29.42 -13.79 -42.79
C GLU A 526 -29.17 -13.80 -44.30
N LEU A 527 -28.39 -12.84 -44.82
CA LEU A 527 -27.98 -12.79 -46.22
C LEU A 527 -27.08 -13.97 -46.61
N GLU A 528 -26.10 -14.32 -45.76
CA GLU A 528 -25.24 -15.49 -45.95
C GLU A 528 -26.06 -16.79 -46.00
N MET A 529 -27.08 -16.92 -45.13
CA MET A 529 -28.00 -18.06 -45.13
C MET A 529 -28.89 -18.12 -46.37
N LEU A 530 -29.32 -16.97 -46.91
CA LEU A 530 -30.08 -16.88 -48.16
C LEU A 530 -29.23 -17.30 -49.37
N ILE A 531 -27.96 -16.86 -49.42
CA ILE A 531 -27.01 -17.26 -50.46
C ILE A 531 -26.77 -18.77 -50.43
N LEU A 532 -26.53 -19.33 -49.23
CA LEU A 532 -26.37 -20.78 -49.04
C LEU A 532 -27.60 -21.58 -49.50
N LYS A 533 -28.81 -21.10 -49.20
CA LYS A 533 -30.06 -21.73 -49.67
C LYS A 533 -30.20 -21.66 -51.20
N ALA A 534 -29.84 -20.53 -51.81
CA ALA A 534 -29.88 -20.36 -53.26
C ALA A 534 -28.86 -21.26 -53.97
N GLU A 535 -27.66 -21.42 -53.40
CA GLU A 535 -26.65 -22.35 -53.93
C GLU A 535 -27.08 -23.81 -53.80
N LEU A 536 -27.67 -24.19 -52.66
CA LEU A 536 -28.22 -25.55 -52.45
C LEU A 536 -29.38 -25.86 -53.42
N SER A 537 -30.19 -24.86 -53.79
CA SER A 537 -31.28 -25.04 -54.76
C SER A 537 -30.82 -25.25 -56.21
N LYS A 538 -29.54 -24.98 -56.52
CA LYS A 538 -28.94 -25.24 -57.85
C LYS A 538 -28.29 -26.63 -57.94
N ILE A 539 -28.23 -27.35 -56.83
CA ILE A 539 -27.60 -28.68 -56.71
C ILE A 539 -28.66 -29.80 -56.77
N ASN A 540 -29.95 -29.46 -56.67
CA ASN A 540 -31.09 -30.30 -57.06
C ASN A 540 -31.61 -29.86 -58.43
#